data_AF-A0AAW5XTT8-F1
#
_entry.id   AF-A0AAW5XTT8-F1
#
_cell.length_a   1.000
_cell.length_b   1.000
_cell.length_c   1.000
_cell.angle_alpha   90.00
_cell.angle_beta   90.00
_cell.angle_gamma   90.00
#
_symmetry.space_group_name_H-M   'P 1'
#
loop_
_entity.id
_entity.type
_entity.pdbx_description
1 polymer ?
#
loop_
_entity_poly.entity_id
_entity_poly.type
_entity_poly.pdbx_seq_one_letter_code
_entity_poly.pdbx_strand_id
1 'polypeptide(L)'
;MNEKTKETIYAMAKGAAGTVPVAGPMLSELFGVAFADPASKRRTEILEEMDRRLHALEQKGFNISELADNQEFLTVAMQAYSIALKTHQKDKRVALMNSISNTPKLGIEENEKLMFLNYIDQFNEWHLKILSFLNSPESYFTAETRPSLFSGGKSTILVSAFPELGDRRDFYDQIVRDLKNRDLIAYDTLHNTMSETGLWQSGTTEVGKRFLEFISE
;
A
#
# COMPACT_ATOMS: atom_id res chain seq x y z
N MET A 1 -6.22 -21.84 39.46
CA MET A 1 -5.82 -21.89 38.03
C MET A 1 -5.53 -23.36 37.72
N ASN A 2 -6.34 -24.00 36.87
CA ASN A 2 -6.51 -25.47 36.85
C ASN A 2 -5.62 -26.15 35.79
N GLU A 3 -5.06 -27.32 36.12
CA GLU A 3 -4.10 -28.07 35.28
C GLU A 3 -4.59 -28.39 33.86
N LYS A 4 -5.91 -28.45 33.64
CA LYS A 4 -6.50 -28.65 32.30
C LYS A 4 -6.15 -27.56 31.28
N THR A 5 -5.85 -26.33 31.71
CA THR A 5 -5.48 -25.23 30.80
C THR A 5 -4.03 -25.36 30.32
N LYS A 6 -3.15 -26.04 31.07
CA LYS A 6 -1.75 -26.27 30.67
C LYS A 6 -1.63 -27.31 29.55
N GLU A 7 -2.50 -28.33 29.54
CA GLU A 7 -2.44 -29.39 28.53
C GLU A 7 -2.97 -28.95 27.15
N THR A 8 -3.95 -28.05 27.10
CA THR A 8 -4.49 -27.55 25.81
C THR A 8 -3.50 -26.67 25.06
N ILE A 9 -2.69 -25.88 25.78
CA ILE A 9 -1.64 -25.01 25.21
C ILE A 9 -0.47 -25.86 24.68
N TYR A 10 -0.09 -26.94 25.37
CA TYR A 10 0.99 -27.82 24.93
C TYR A 10 0.61 -28.71 23.74
N ALA A 11 -0.68 -29.03 23.57
CA ALA A 11 -1.18 -29.84 22.46
C ALA A 11 -1.29 -29.07 21.13
N MET A 12 -1.64 -27.77 21.16
CA MET A 12 -1.59 -26.92 19.96
C MET A 12 -0.17 -26.69 19.46
N ALA A 13 0.81 -26.65 20.37
CA ALA A 13 2.22 -26.42 20.04
C ALA A 13 2.91 -27.61 19.31
N LYS A 14 2.38 -28.84 19.41
CA LYS A 14 2.99 -30.03 18.75
C LYS A 14 2.38 -30.39 17.38
N GLY A 15 1.32 -29.71 16.95
CA GLY A 15 0.66 -29.96 15.65
C GLY A 15 1.05 -28.99 14.53
N ALA A 16 1.62 -27.84 14.85
CA ALA A 16 1.98 -26.79 13.89
C ALA A 16 3.50 -26.60 13.86
N ALA A 17 4.20 -27.50 13.16
CA ALA A 17 5.59 -27.27 12.81
C ALA A 17 5.67 -26.03 11.89
N GLY A 18 5.97 -24.89 12.49
CA GLY A 18 6.11 -23.59 11.86
C GLY A 18 6.45 -22.55 12.92
N THR A 19 7.70 -22.57 13.37
CA THR A 19 8.25 -21.68 14.38
C THR A 19 8.31 -20.24 13.85
N VAL A 20 7.38 -19.38 14.27
CA VAL A 20 7.59 -17.93 14.29
C VAL A 20 7.69 -17.50 15.75
N PRO A 21 8.91 -17.39 16.30
CA PRO A 21 9.12 -16.79 17.61
C PRO A 21 9.10 -15.26 17.45
N VAL A 22 8.49 -14.56 18.42
CA VAL A 22 8.37 -13.08 18.56
C VAL A 22 7.05 -12.46 18.04
N ALA A 23 5.91 -13.09 18.35
CA ALA A 23 4.61 -12.40 18.32
C ALA A 23 3.94 -12.56 19.68
N GLY A 24 3.73 -11.46 20.40
CA GLY A 24 3.13 -11.46 21.74
C GLY A 24 1.71 -12.07 21.78
N PRO A 25 1.17 -12.32 22.99
CA PRO A 25 -0.10 -13.04 23.20
C PRO A 25 -1.30 -12.46 22.44
N MET A 26 -1.33 -11.13 22.21
CA MET A 26 -2.39 -10.45 21.46
C MET A 26 -2.51 -10.91 19.99
N LEU A 27 -1.39 -11.22 19.33
CA LEU A 27 -1.39 -11.68 17.94
C LEU A 27 -1.86 -13.14 17.87
N SER A 28 -1.53 -13.96 18.87
CA SER A 28 -1.91 -15.38 18.86
C SER A 28 -3.43 -15.62 18.97
N GLU A 29 -4.16 -14.74 19.66
CA GLU A 29 -5.62 -14.86 19.85
C GLU A 29 -6.44 -14.37 18.64
N LEU A 30 -5.96 -13.35 17.91
CA LEU A 30 -6.68 -12.83 16.73
C LEU A 30 -6.51 -13.72 15.48
N PHE A 31 -5.44 -14.50 15.39
CA PHE A 31 -5.05 -15.20 14.16
C PHE A 31 -5.17 -16.73 14.22
N GLY A 32 -5.69 -17.27 15.33
CA GLY A 32 -5.94 -18.69 15.50
C GLY A 32 -7.10 -19.21 14.64
N VAL A 33 -6.79 -19.78 13.48
CA VAL A 33 -7.34 -21.04 12.92
C VAL A 33 -6.72 -21.21 11.52
N ALA A 34 -5.94 -22.28 11.34
CA ALA A 34 -5.39 -22.70 10.06
C ALA A 34 -6.29 -23.77 9.42
N PHE A 35 -6.75 -23.51 8.19
CA PHE A 35 -7.32 -24.51 7.29
C PHE A 35 -6.47 -24.54 6.01
N ALA A 36 -6.29 -25.72 5.41
CA ALA A 36 -5.48 -25.94 4.21
C ALA A 36 -6.15 -25.38 2.93
N ASP A 37 -6.31 -24.07 2.85
CA ASP A 37 -6.91 -23.32 1.73
C ASP A 37 -5.91 -22.23 1.25
N PRO A 38 -5.82 -21.90 -0.05
CA PRO A 38 -5.18 -20.67 -0.56
C PRO A 38 -5.35 -19.41 0.30
N ALA A 39 -6.50 -19.25 0.96
CA ALA A 39 -6.75 -18.18 1.93
C ALA A 39 -5.78 -18.21 3.13
N SER A 40 -5.41 -19.39 3.63
CA SER A 40 -4.41 -19.57 4.69
C SER A 40 -3.00 -19.26 4.21
N LYS A 41 -2.63 -19.61 2.97
CA LYS A 41 -1.32 -19.24 2.40
C LYS A 41 -1.16 -17.72 2.32
N ARG A 42 -2.17 -17.02 1.78
CA ARG A 42 -2.17 -15.55 1.72
C ARG A 42 -2.08 -14.93 3.11
N ARG A 43 -2.81 -15.49 4.08
CA ARG A 43 -2.74 -15.04 5.47
C ARG A 43 -1.32 -15.12 6.01
N THR A 44 -0.66 -16.26 5.84
CA THR A 44 0.73 -16.48 6.27
C THR A 44 1.67 -15.48 5.59
N GLU A 45 1.60 -15.32 4.26
CA GLU A 45 2.45 -14.38 3.52
C GLU A 45 2.31 -12.93 4.00
N ILE A 46 1.08 -12.49 4.31
CA ILE A 46 0.83 -11.13 4.82
C ILE A 46 1.38 -10.98 6.24
N LEU A 47 1.17 -11.97 7.11
CA LEU A 47 1.70 -11.94 8.48
C LEU A 47 3.24 -11.92 8.50
N GLU A 48 3.87 -12.72 7.65
CA GLU A 48 5.33 -12.72 7.50
C GLU A 48 5.86 -11.38 6.97
N GLU A 49 5.17 -10.74 6.04
CA GLU A 49 5.55 -9.40 5.56
C GLU A 49 5.37 -8.35 6.65
N MET A 50 4.26 -8.40 7.41
CA MET A 50 4.04 -7.49 8.53
C MET A 50 5.12 -7.65 9.60
N ASP A 51 5.48 -8.89 9.94
CA ASP A 51 6.55 -9.21 10.87
C ASP A 51 7.90 -8.64 10.41
N ARG A 52 8.27 -8.84 9.14
CA ARG A 52 9.49 -8.23 8.55
C ARG A 52 9.50 -6.71 8.68
N ARG A 53 8.36 -6.06 8.44
CA ARG A 53 8.23 -4.59 8.51
C ARG A 53 8.34 -4.08 9.95
N LEU A 54 7.76 -4.78 10.91
CA LEU A 54 7.89 -4.47 12.34
C LEU A 54 9.35 -4.63 12.81
N HIS A 55 10.03 -5.72 12.43
CA HIS A 55 11.44 -5.89 12.73
C HIS A 55 12.32 -4.78 12.12
N ALA A 56 12.01 -4.33 10.90
CA ALA A 56 12.71 -3.21 10.29
C ALA A 56 12.47 -1.86 11.01
N LEU A 57 11.30 -1.67 11.62
CA LEU A 57 11.04 -0.53 12.51
C LEU A 57 11.86 -0.63 13.79
N GLU A 58 11.90 -1.80 14.42
CA GLU A 58 12.69 -2.03 15.63
C GLU A 58 14.17 -1.71 15.40
N GLN A 59 14.73 -2.16 14.28
CA GLN A 59 16.11 -1.84 13.87
C GLN A 59 16.35 -0.34 13.65
N LYS A 60 15.31 0.43 13.34
CA LYS A 60 15.36 1.89 13.19
C LYS A 60 15.11 2.62 14.52
N GLY A 61 14.99 1.90 15.64
CA GLY A 61 14.86 2.46 16.99
C GLY A 61 13.43 2.65 17.48
N PHE A 62 12.42 2.13 16.78
CA PHE A 62 11.03 2.17 17.25
C PHE A 62 10.78 1.08 18.30
N ASN A 63 10.10 1.42 19.40
CA ASN A 63 9.71 0.45 20.41
C ASN A 63 8.41 -0.27 20.01
N ILE A 64 8.51 -1.52 19.57
CA ILE A 64 7.35 -2.30 19.09
C ILE A 64 6.32 -2.55 20.20
N SER A 65 6.75 -2.66 21.46
CA SER A 65 5.82 -2.85 22.58
C SER A 65 4.95 -1.60 22.80
N GLU A 66 5.56 -0.41 22.73
CA GLU A 66 4.80 0.85 22.80
C GLU A 66 3.87 1.05 21.60
N LEU A 67 4.29 0.65 20.39
CA LEU A 67 3.42 0.67 19.21
C LEU A 67 2.23 -0.27 19.36
N ALA A 68 2.42 -1.44 19.97
CA ALA A 68 1.33 -2.38 20.23
C ALA A 68 0.30 -1.85 21.22
N ASP A 69 0.68 -0.93 22.11
CA ASP A 69 -0.25 -0.26 23.04
C ASP A 69 -0.89 1.01 22.43
N ASN A 70 -0.39 1.49 21.28
CA ASN A 70 -0.89 2.66 20.59
C ASN A 70 -2.16 2.32 19.76
N GLN A 71 -3.30 2.90 20.15
CA GLN A 71 -4.61 2.62 19.54
C GLN A 71 -4.70 3.02 18.06
N GLU A 72 -4.08 4.13 17.67
CA GLU A 72 -4.03 4.59 16.28
C GLU A 72 -3.26 3.59 15.41
N PHE A 73 -2.07 3.19 15.88
CA PHE A 73 -1.22 2.21 15.19
C PHE A 73 -1.94 0.87 15.02
N LEU A 74 -2.56 0.36 16.08
CA LEU A 74 -3.36 -0.87 16.03
C LEU A 74 -4.49 -0.76 15.01
N THR A 75 -5.22 0.36 14.99
CA THR A 75 -6.34 0.58 14.06
C THR A 75 -5.87 0.56 12.62
N VAL A 76 -4.79 1.29 12.30
CA VAL A 76 -4.18 1.29 10.96
C VAL A 76 -3.70 -0.11 10.57
N ALA A 77 -2.99 -0.80 11.47
CA ALA A 77 -2.47 -2.14 11.21
C ALA A 77 -3.60 -3.15 10.92
N MET A 78 -4.66 -3.15 11.74
CA MET A 78 -5.80 -4.04 11.56
C MET A 78 -6.57 -3.77 10.27
N GLN A 79 -6.79 -2.49 9.94
CA GLN A 79 -7.50 -2.13 8.70
C GLN A 79 -6.65 -2.47 7.48
N ALA A 80 -5.36 -2.13 7.47
CA ALA A 80 -4.45 -2.45 6.37
C ALA A 80 -4.37 -3.96 6.13
N TYR A 81 -4.26 -4.75 7.20
CA TYR A 81 -4.28 -6.21 7.15
C TYR A 81 -5.59 -6.76 6.56
N SER A 82 -6.74 -6.26 7.02
CA SER A 82 -8.07 -6.67 6.53
C SER A 82 -8.25 -6.42 5.03
N ILE A 83 -7.78 -5.27 4.53
CA ILE A 83 -7.78 -4.94 3.10
C ILE A 83 -6.83 -5.88 2.35
N ALA A 84 -5.64 -6.14 2.89
CA ALA A 84 -4.61 -6.96 2.24
C ALA A 84 -5.08 -8.41 2.01
N LEU A 85 -5.85 -8.97 2.96
CA LEU A 85 -6.44 -10.31 2.82
C LEU A 85 -7.40 -10.42 1.62
N LYS A 86 -8.15 -9.35 1.34
CA LYS A 86 -9.20 -9.31 0.32
C LYS A 86 -8.70 -9.07 -1.09
N THR A 87 -7.40 -8.79 -1.28
CA THR A 87 -6.85 -8.45 -2.59
C THR A 87 -5.76 -9.41 -3.07
N HIS A 88 -5.85 -9.82 -4.34
CA HIS A 88 -4.77 -10.56 -5.01
C HIS A 88 -3.72 -9.63 -5.65
N GLN A 89 -4.00 -8.33 -5.72
CA GLN A 89 -3.15 -7.31 -6.32
C GLN A 89 -1.91 -7.04 -5.45
N LYS A 90 -0.71 -7.22 -6.02
CA LYS A 90 0.56 -7.15 -5.27
C LYS A 90 0.88 -5.72 -4.87
N ASP A 91 0.69 -4.77 -5.77
CA ASP A 91 1.02 -3.36 -5.53
C ASP A 91 0.17 -2.78 -4.40
N LYS A 92 -1.11 -3.19 -4.32
CA LYS A 92 -1.98 -2.86 -3.18
C LYS A 92 -1.46 -3.44 -1.87
N ARG A 93 -1.03 -4.70 -1.85
CA ARG A 93 -0.50 -5.32 -0.62
C ARG A 93 0.78 -4.61 -0.15
N VAL A 94 1.68 -4.28 -1.06
CA VAL A 94 2.89 -3.51 -0.74
C VAL A 94 2.52 -2.14 -0.15
N ALA A 95 1.61 -1.40 -0.80
CA ALA A 95 1.10 -0.12 -0.30
C ALA A 95 0.53 -0.22 1.13
N LEU A 96 -0.24 -1.27 1.42
CA LEU A 96 -0.82 -1.51 2.75
C LEU A 96 0.27 -1.82 3.80
N MET A 97 1.27 -2.63 3.47
CA MET A 97 2.36 -2.93 4.41
C MET A 97 3.28 -1.72 4.65
N ASN A 98 3.46 -0.88 3.63
CA ASN A 98 4.15 0.39 3.77
C ASN A 98 3.37 1.35 4.68
N SER A 99 2.05 1.41 4.56
CA SER A 99 1.22 2.24 5.43
C SER A 99 1.37 1.92 6.92
N ILE A 100 1.47 0.62 7.27
CA ILE A 100 1.77 0.18 8.65
C ILE A 100 3.15 0.69 9.06
N SER A 101 4.14 0.50 8.19
CA SER A 101 5.53 0.92 8.45
C SER A 101 5.67 2.43 8.61
N ASN A 102 4.85 3.21 7.93
CA ASN A 102 4.97 4.66 7.88
C ASN A 102 4.11 5.35 8.94
N THR A 103 3.11 4.66 9.49
CA THR A 103 2.26 5.19 10.56
C THR A 103 3.02 5.82 11.73
N PRO A 104 4.06 5.17 12.31
CA PRO A 104 4.82 5.76 13.40
C PRO A 104 5.91 6.74 12.93
N LYS A 105 6.25 6.75 11.63
CA LYS A 105 7.31 7.61 11.07
C LYS A 105 6.79 8.97 10.65
N LEU A 106 5.56 9.01 10.15
CA LEU A 106 4.98 10.19 9.51
C LEU A 106 4.01 10.90 10.46
N GLY A 107 4.10 12.22 10.49
CA GLY A 107 3.16 13.10 11.20
C GLY A 107 1.83 13.30 10.47
N ILE A 108 1.32 12.26 9.78
CA ILE A 108 0.00 12.28 9.15
C ILE A 108 -1.04 12.02 10.24
N GLU A 109 -2.14 12.79 10.21
CA GLU A 109 -3.23 12.68 11.19
C GLU A 109 -4.02 11.37 11.02
N GLU A 110 -4.56 10.84 12.11
CA GLU A 110 -5.24 9.53 12.16
C GLU A 110 -6.38 9.42 11.13
N ASN A 111 -7.31 10.36 11.08
CA ASN A 111 -8.42 10.32 10.14
C ASN A 111 -7.93 10.37 8.69
N GLU A 112 -6.87 11.13 8.41
CA GLU A 112 -6.23 11.15 7.09
C GLU A 112 -5.60 9.77 6.74
N LYS A 113 -4.94 9.10 7.69
CA LYS A 113 -4.42 7.72 7.50
C LYS A 113 -5.55 6.73 7.16
N LEU A 114 -6.65 6.76 7.93
CA LEU A 114 -7.79 5.87 7.70
C LEU A 114 -8.50 6.18 6.36
N MET A 115 -8.59 7.46 5.99
CA MET A 115 -9.07 7.89 4.69
C MET A 115 -8.20 7.32 3.55
N PHE A 116 -6.88 7.38 3.69
CA PHE A 116 -5.94 6.81 2.71
C PHE A 116 -6.07 5.28 2.59
N LEU A 117 -6.24 4.56 3.70
CA LEU A 117 -6.51 3.12 3.65
C LEU A 117 -7.80 2.80 2.87
N ASN A 118 -8.86 3.60 3.06
CA ASN A 118 -10.10 3.47 2.30
C ASN A 118 -9.90 3.72 0.80
N TYR A 119 -9.00 4.65 0.42
CA TYR A 119 -8.65 4.86 -0.97
C TYR A 119 -7.97 3.62 -1.56
N ILE A 120 -7.00 3.04 -0.84
CA ILE A 120 -6.34 1.80 -1.29
C ILE A 120 -7.37 0.69 -1.46
N ASP A 121 -8.30 0.50 -0.53
CA ASP A 121 -9.33 -0.55 -0.62
C ASP A 121 -10.16 -0.42 -1.91
N GLN A 122 -10.61 0.79 -2.23
CA GLN A 122 -11.46 1.07 -3.40
C GLN A 122 -10.68 1.08 -4.73
N PHE A 123 -9.39 1.41 -4.70
CA PHE A 123 -8.56 1.47 -5.89
C PHE A 123 -8.19 0.09 -6.44
N ASN A 124 -7.85 0.06 -7.72
CA ASN A 124 -7.09 -1.04 -8.33
C ASN A 124 -5.61 -0.63 -8.50
N GLU A 125 -4.74 -1.58 -8.89
CA GLU A 125 -3.29 -1.32 -9.09
C GLU A 125 -3.01 -0.13 -10.02
N TRP A 126 -3.85 0.08 -11.04
CA TRP A 126 -3.64 1.16 -12.00
C TRP A 126 -3.83 2.55 -11.40
N HIS A 127 -4.65 2.71 -10.36
CA HIS A 127 -4.72 3.99 -9.65
C HIS A 127 -3.38 4.32 -8.98
N LEU A 128 -2.74 3.33 -8.34
CA LEU A 128 -1.45 3.51 -7.69
C LEU A 128 -0.34 3.77 -8.72
N LYS A 129 -0.31 2.98 -9.81
CA LYS A 129 0.68 3.14 -10.89
C LYS A 129 0.56 4.50 -11.57
N ILE A 130 -0.66 4.92 -11.94
CA ILE A 130 -0.89 6.21 -12.61
C ILE A 130 -0.58 7.35 -11.64
N LEU A 131 -0.97 7.26 -10.37
CA LEU A 131 -0.65 8.30 -9.39
C LEU A 131 0.85 8.45 -9.17
N SER A 132 1.57 7.34 -9.00
CA SER A 132 3.03 7.30 -8.88
C SER A 132 3.71 7.89 -10.13
N PHE A 133 3.23 7.52 -11.33
CA PHE A 133 3.69 8.09 -12.58
C PHE A 133 3.47 9.60 -12.64
N LEU A 134 2.26 10.07 -12.33
CA LEU A 134 1.95 11.51 -12.36
C LEU A 134 2.75 12.29 -11.31
N ASN A 135 3.16 11.67 -10.21
CA ASN A 135 4.00 12.31 -9.22
C ASN A 135 5.42 12.58 -9.73
N SER A 136 5.98 11.67 -10.52
CA SER A 136 7.35 11.75 -11.02
C SER A 136 7.47 11.13 -12.43
N PRO A 137 6.93 11.77 -13.48
CA PRO A 137 6.89 11.16 -14.81
C PRO A 137 8.28 10.82 -15.36
N GLU A 138 9.28 11.65 -15.03
CA GLU A 138 10.65 11.45 -15.49
C GLU A 138 11.30 10.15 -14.96
N SER A 139 10.90 9.65 -13.78
CA SER A 139 11.50 8.44 -13.20
C SER A 139 11.14 7.16 -13.97
N TYR A 140 10.22 7.24 -14.93
CA TYR A 140 9.76 6.11 -15.75
C TYR A 140 10.51 6.01 -17.08
N PHE A 141 11.44 6.93 -17.35
CA PHE A 141 12.19 6.97 -18.61
C PHE A 141 13.70 7.00 -18.37
N THR A 142 14.44 6.41 -19.30
CA THR A 142 15.87 6.64 -19.45
C THR A 142 16.10 7.73 -20.51
N ALA A 143 17.34 8.16 -20.70
CA ALA A 143 17.66 9.09 -21.77
C ALA A 143 17.25 8.57 -23.16
N GLU A 144 17.30 7.25 -23.35
CA GLU A 144 16.99 6.57 -24.61
C GLU A 144 15.49 6.34 -24.82
N THR A 145 14.72 6.14 -23.74
CA THR A 145 13.28 5.87 -23.83
C THR A 145 12.40 7.11 -23.69
N ARG A 146 12.98 8.24 -23.26
CA ARG A 146 12.27 9.52 -23.13
C ARG A 146 11.80 10.00 -24.51
N PRO A 147 10.48 10.12 -24.75
CA PRO A 147 9.97 10.65 -26.00
C PRO A 147 10.36 12.13 -26.18
N SER A 148 10.89 12.48 -27.35
CA SER A 148 11.20 13.86 -27.72
C SER A 148 9.92 14.58 -28.14
N LEU A 149 9.33 15.35 -27.23
CA LEU A 149 8.06 16.05 -27.42
C LEU A 149 8.21 17.53 -27.05
N PHE A 150 7.91 18.43 -27.98
CA PHE A 150 7.88 19.88 -27.70
C PHE A 150 6.58 20.31 -27.02
N SER A 151 5.48 19.59 -27.28
CA SER A 151 4.18 19.77 -26.63
C SER A 151 3.34 18.50 -26.77
N GLY A 152 2.32 18.35 -25.93
CA GLY A 152 1.40 17.20 -25.99
C GLY A 152 0.53 17.10 -24.77
N GLY A 153 -0.27 16.03 -24.69
CA GLY A 153 -0.98 15.65 -23.47
C GLY A 153 -0.14 14.74 -22.59
N LYS A 154 -0.35 14.78 -21.26
CA LYS A 154 0.24 13.78 -20.34
C LYS A 154 -0.17 12.35 -20.68
N SER A 155 -1.29 12.15 -21.38
CA SER A 155 -1.70 10.84 -21.88
C SER A 155 -0.68 10.22 -22.85
N THR A 156 0.02 11.05 -23.63
CA THR A 156 1.07 10.58 -24.55
C THR A 156 2.22 9.95 -23.78
N ILE A 157 2.77 10.65 -22.79
CA ILE A 157 3.87 10.12 -21.96
C ILE A 157 3.40 8.98 -21.04
N LEU A 158 2.13 8.97 -20.61
CA LEU A 158 1.58 7.85 -19.85
C LEU A 158 1.60 6.56 -20.68
N VAL A 159 1.12 6.61 -21.93
CA VAL A 159 1.12 5.46 -22.83
C VAL A 159 2.54 5.08 -23.26
N SER A 160 3.47 6.03 -23.35
CA SER A 160 4.89 5.71 -23.57
C SER A 160 5.51 4.94 -22.39
N ALA A 161 5.15 5.28 -21.15
CA ALA A 161 5.60 4.57 -19.96
C ALA A 161 4.90 3.22 -19.76
N PHE A 162 3.63 3.11 -20.16
CA PHE A 162 2.80 1.91 -20.03
C PHE A 162 2.12 1.58 -21.37
N PRO A 163 2.82 0.95 -22.31
CA PRO A 163 2.28 0.63 -23.64
C PRO A 163 0.98 -0.19 -23.61
N GLU A 164 0.75 -0.97 -22.57
CA GLU A 164 -0.47 -1.76 -22.36
C GLU A 164 -1.75 -0.91 -22.13
N LEU A 165 -1.59 0.41 -21.91
CA LEU A 165 -2.70 1.36 -21.85
C LEU A 165 -3.10 1.95 -23.21
N GLY A 166 -2.35 1.68 -24.28
CA GLY A 166 -2.51 2.33 -25.60
C GLY A 166 -3.95 2.34 -26.13
N ASP A 167 -4.62 1.18 -26.10
CA ASP A 167 -6.00 1.02 -26.57
C ASP A 167 -7.04 1.07 -25.44
N ARG A 168 -6.64 1.54 -24.25
CA ARG A 168 -7.46 1.50 -23.02
C ARG A 168 -7.79 2.90 -22.49
N ARG A 169 -8.06 3.84 -23.40
CA ARG A 169 -8.37 5.23 -23.07
C ARG A 169 -9.47 5.38 -22.03
N ASP A 170 -10.64 4.80 -22.28
CA ASP A 170 -11.78 4.94 -21.38
C ASP A 170 -11.46 4.46 -19.96
N PHE A 171 -10.61 3.43 -19.85
CA PHE A 171 -10.17 2.87 -18.58
C PHE A 171 -9.23 3.81 -17.82
N TYR A 172 -8.15 4.31 -18.43
CA TYR A 172 -7.25 5.21 -17.69
C TYR A 172 -7.88 6.60 -17.48
N ASP A 173 -8.76 7.06 -18.37
CA ASP A 173 -9.52 8.30 -18.17
C ASP A 173 -10.48 8.18 -16.97
N GLN A 174 -11.07 7.00 -16.74
CA GLN A 174 -11.85 6.74 -15.53
C GLN A 174 -10.99 6.82 -14.27
N ILE A 175 -9.80 6.21 -14.29
CA ILE A 175 -8.86 6.26 -13.16
C ILE A 175 -8.44 7.70 -12.85
N VAL A 176 -8.14 8.49 -13.88
CA VAL A 176 -7.79 9.91 -13.72
C VAL A 176 -8.94 10.67 -13.05
N ARG A 177 -10.20 10.44 -13.45
CA ARG A 177 -11.36 11.02 -12.77
C ARG A 177 -11.47 10.56 -11.31
N ASP A 178 -11.24 9.28 -11.02
CA ASP A 178 -11.30 8.74 -9.65
C ASP A 178 -10.21 9.32 -8.73
N LEU A 179 -9.00 9.53 -9.26
CA LEU A 179 -7.90 10.20 -8.57
C LEU A 179 -8.22 11.69 -8.35
N LYS A 180 -8.78 12.36 -9.35
CA LYS A 180 -9.17 13.78 -9.26
C LYS A 180 -10.30 13.99 -8.25
N ASN A 181 -11.31 13.12 -8.23
CA ASN A 181 -12.43 13.19 -7.29
C ASN A 181 -12.01 13.06 -5.82
N ARG A 182 -10.84 12.48 -5.56
CA ARG A 182 -10.22 12.37 -4.22
C ARG A 182 -9.14 13.42 -3.97
N ASP A 183 -9.06 14.40 -4.87
CA ASP A 183 -8.05 15.48 -4.87
C ASP A 183 -6.61 14.96 -4.84
N LEU A 184 -6.31 13.78 -5.41
CA LEU A 184 -4.94 13.24 -5.44
C LEU A 184 -4.12 13.79 -6.61
N ILE A 185 -4.78 14.30 -7.65
CA ILE A 185 -4.16 14.92 -8.82
C ILE A 185 -4.83 16.26 -9.15
N ALA A 186 -4.06 17.15 -9.78
CA ALA A 186 -4.54 18.51 -10.08
C ALA A 186 -5.49 18.57 -11.28
N TYR A 187 -5.33 17.68 -12.26
CA TYR A 187 -5.98 17.78 -13.56
C TYR A 187 -7.24 16.90 -13.68
N ASP A 188 -8.24 17.37 -14.41
CA ASP A 188 -9.46 16.61 -14.74
C ASP A 188 -9.25 15.64 -15.91
N THR A 189 -8.20 15.87 -16.72
CA THR A 189 -7.88 15.07 -17.89
C THR A 189 -6.39 15.13 -18.22
N LEU A 190 -5.86 14.06 -18.82
CA LEU A 190 -4.48 13.98 -19.29
C LEU A 190 -4.30 14.42 -20.75
N HIS A 191 -5.38 14.76 -21.44
CA HIS A 191 -5.34 15.09 -22.88
C HIS A 191 -5.09 16.57 -23.17
N ASN A 192 -5.08 17.42 -22.14
CA ASN A 192 -4.80 18.84 -22.29
C ASN A 192 -3.39 19.04 -22.85
N THR A 193 -3.30 19.79 -23.94
CA THR A 193 -2.01 20.15 -24.52
C THR A 193 -1.25 21.08 -23.58
N MET A 194 0.00 20.73 -23.31
CA MET A 194 0.94 21.53 -22.53
C MET A 194 2.32 21.53 -23.18
N SER A 195 3.18 22.43 -22.73
CA SER A 195 4.59 22.47 -23.13
C SER A 195 5.35 21.24 -22.65
N GLU A 196 6.54 21.01 -23.21
CA GLU A 196 7.47 19.98 -22.73
C GLU A 196 7.66 20.03 -21.21
N THR A 197 7.96 21.21 -20.65
CA THR A 197 8.11 21.36 -19.19
C THR A 197 6.86 20.92 -18.43
N GLY A 198 5.67 21.27 -18.93
CA GLY A 198 4.41 20.86 -18.32
C GLY A 198 4.20 19.35 -18.34
N LEU A 199 4.60 18.67 -19.43
CA LEU A 199 4.49 17.21 -19.54
C LEU A 199 5.24 16.49 -18.41
N TRP A 200 6.44 16.96 -18.10
CA TRP A 200 7.34 16.33 -17.14
C TRP A 200 7.13 16.76 -15.70
N GLN A 201 6.43 17.87 -15.47
CA GLN A 201 6.06 18.32 -14.12
C GLN A 201 5.14 17.34 -13.41
N SER A 202 5.28 17.28 -12.08
CA SER A 202 4.37 16.52 -11.22
C SER A 202 2.93 16.99 -11.38
N GLY A 203 2.01 16.04 -11.47
CA GLY A 203 0.56 16.25 -11.53
C GLY A 203 -0.18 15.96 -10.23
N THR A 204 0.53 15.61 -9.16
CA THR A 204 -0.07 15.32 -7.85
C THR A 204 -0.30 16.59 -7.03
N THR A 205 -1.38 16.60 -6.26
CA THR A 205 -1.63 17.62 -5.24
C THR A 205 -0.80 17.34 -3.99
N GLU A 206 -0.86 18.22 -2.99
CA GLU A 206 -0.26 17.96 -1.68
C GLU A 206 -0.92 16.76 -0.96
N VAL A 207 -2.23 16.55 -1.14
CA VAL A 207 -2.91 15.34 -0.63
C VAL A 207 -2.39 14.09 -1.35
N GLY A 208 -2.21 14.17 -2.67
CA GLY A 208 -1.63 13.09 -3.47
C GLY A 208 -0.21 12.72 -3.06
N LYS A 209 0.63 13.72 -2.76
CA LYS A 209 1.99 13.51 -2.26
C LYS A 209 2.00 12.85 -0.88
N ARG A 210 1.19 13.33 0.07
CA ARG A 210 1.06 12.71 1.40
C ARG A 210 0.52 11.28 1.31
N PHE A 211 -0.45 11.03 0.43
CA PHE A 211 -0.92 9.67 0.16
C PHE A 211 0.21 8.77 -0.33
N LEU A 212 0.99 9.23 -1.32
CA LEU A 212 2.13 8.47 -1.84
C LEU A 212 3.22 8.25 -0.78
N GLU A 213 3.55 9.25 0.03
CA GLU A 213 4.48 9.12 1.15
C GLU A 213 3.99 8.07 2.17
N PHE A 214 2.69 8.06 2.46
CA PHE A 214 2.09 7.09 3.36
C PHE A 214 2.23 5.64 2.85
N ILE A 215 2.15 5.42 1.54
CA ILE A 215 2.12 4.06 0.94
C ILE A 215 3.43 3.61 0.29
N SER A 216 4.46 4.45 0.27
CA SER A 216 5.77 4.14 -0.33
C SER A 216 6.79 3.71 0.71
N GLU A 217 7.90 3.11 0.29
CA GLU A 217 8.95 2.63 1.21
C GLU A 217 9.88 3.74 1.73
#